data_AF-A0A7S1JF96-F1
#
_entry.id   AF-A0A7S1JF96-F1
#
_cell.length_a   1.000
_cell.length_b   1.000
_cell.length_c   1.000
_cell.angle_alpha   90.00
_cell.angle_beta   90.00
_cell.angle_gamma   90.00
#
_symmetry.space_group_name_H-M   'P 1'
#
loop_
_entity.id
_entity.type
_entity.pdbx_description
1 polymer ?
#
loop_
_entity_poly.entity_id
_entity_poly.type
_entity_poly.pdbx_seq_one_letter_code
_entity_poly.pdbx_strand_id
1 'polypeptide(L)'
;DQVAALNKDGLQIRSAKGVEKFAICATTDATQVSQADVALVLTKGCSTAFVAKQLPRVLAPDGFAVTLQNGVGNAEVLAAEVGVDRVIQGVTSHGAAIVGPGVIEYAGPGDTFLGCPPALLPSAHGLVDLFHGAGIHSQVVDNIPSVLWGKLVVSACINPLTALLQVPNGALLECDH
;
A
#
# COMPACT_ATOMS: atom_id res chain seq x y z
N ASP A 1 -2.06 -15.77 -14.91
CA ASP A 1 -3.23 -16.24 -14.13
C ASP A 1 -3.97 -15.13 -13.40
N GLN A 2 -3.32 -14.40 -12.49
CA GLN A 2 -3.97 -13.32 -11.72
C GLN A 2 -4.68 -12.28 -12.60
N VAL A 3 -3.98 -11.68 -13.58
CA VAL A 3 -4.56 -10.64 -14.46
C VAL A 3 -5.76 -11.16 -15.27
N ALA A 4 -5.66 -12.39 -15.78
CA ALA A 4 -6.74 -13.01 -16.53
C ALA A 4 -7.98 -13.24 -15.65
N ALA A 5 -7.79 -13.71 -14.40
CA ALA A 5 -8.87 -13.87 -13.44
C ALA A 5 -9.52 -12.54 -13.07
N LEU A 6 -8.74 -11.49 -12.79
CA LEU A 6 -9.25 -10.16 -12.46
C LEU A 6 -10.09 -9.55 -13.60
N ASN A 7 -9.63 -9.68 -14.85
CA ASN A 7 -10.36 -9.14 -16.00
C ASN A 7 -11.62 -9.93 -16.34
N LYS A 8 -11.64 -11.25 -16.07
CA LYS A 8 -12.77 -12.12 -16.40
C LYS A 8 -13.85 -12.11 -15.30
N ASP A 9 -13.42 -12.33 -14.05
CA ASP A 9 -14.31 -12.64 -12.93
C ASP A 9 -14.35 -11.51 -11.88
N GLY A 10 -13.56 -10.45 -12.07
CA GLY A 10 -13.40 -9.34 -11.12
C GLY A 10 -12.50 -9.67 -9.93
N LEU A 11 -12.32 -8.67 -9.06
CA LEU A 11 -11.73 -8.86 -7.74
C LEU A 11 -12.82 -9.30 -6.76
N GLN A 12 -12.59 -10.40 -6.04
CA GLN A 12 -13.44 -10.84 -4.94
C GLN A 12 -12.74 -10.56 -3.61
N ILE A 13 -13.45 -9.88 -2.72
CA ILE A 13 -12.98 -9.57 -1.36
C ILE A 13 -13.81 -10.40 -0.38
N ARG A 14 -13.15 -11.31 0.35
CA ARG A 14 -13.76 -12.06 1.45
C ARG A 14 -13.42 -11.36 2.76
N SER A 15 -14.43 -11.10 3.58
CA SER A 15 -14.26 -10.52 4.91
C SER A 15 -15.27 -11.12 5.89
N ALA A 16 -15.18 -10.75 7.17
CA ALA A 16 -16.19 -11.10 8.16
C ALA A 16 -17.61 -10.62 7.80
N LYS A 17 -17.74 -9.60 6.94
CA LYS A 17 -19.03 -9.06 6.47
C LYS A 17 -19.61 -9.84 5.29
N GLY A 18 -18.84 -10.73 4.68
CA GLY A 18 -19.26 -11.53 3.53
C GLY A 18 -18.29 -11.41 2.35
N VAL A 19 -18.81 -11.69 1.15
CA VAL A 19 -18.04 -11.65 -0.10
C VAL A 19 -18.56 -10.53 -0.98
N GLU A 20 -17.67 -9.61 -1.35
CA GLU A 20 -17.95 -8.52 -2.28
C GLU A 20 -17.18 -8.75 -3.58
N LYS A 21 -17.75 -8.28 -4.70
CA LYS A 21 -17.13 -8.41 -6.03
C LYS A 21 -17.06 -7.06 -6.72
N PHE A 22 -15.91 -6.77 -7.31
CA PHE A 22 -15.65 -5.53 -8.02
C PHE A 22 -15.12 -5.84 -9.42
N ALA A 23 -15.75 -5.25 -10.44
CA ALA A 23 -15.20 -5.28 -11.79
C ALA A 23 -13.99 -4.33 -11.84
N ILE A 24 -12.83 -4.86 -12.22
CA ILE A 24 -11.61 -4.07 -12.36
C ILE A 24 -10.89 -4.41 -13.66
N CYS A 25 -10.08 -3.48 -14.15
CA CYS A 25 -9.17 -3.71 -15.27
C CYS A 25 -7.76 -3.95 -14.71
N ALA A 26 -7.13 -5.04 -15.15
CA ALA A 26 -5.77 -5.39 -14.78
C ALA A 26 -4.90 -5.63 -16.01
N THR A 27 -3.64 -5.23 -15.95
CA THR A 27 -2.67 -5.48 -17.02
C THR A 27 -1.28 -5.71 -16.45
N THR A 28 -0.46 -6.48 -17.17
CA THR A 28 0.99 -6.57 -16.93
C THR A 28 1.77 -5.58 -17.81
N ASP A 29 1.10 -4.91 -18.74
CA ASP A 29 1.69 -3.97 -19.66
C ASP A 29 1.37 -2.54 -19.24
N ALA A 30 2.36 -1.88 -18.62
CA ALA A 30 2.24 -0.50 -18.17
C ALA A 30 1.95 0.49 -19.31
N THR A 31 2.18 0.12 -20.57
CA THR A 31 1.88 0.99 -21.72
C THR A 31 0.39 1.15 -21.98
N GLN A 32 -0.44 0.27 -21.41
CA GLN A 32 -1.90 0.35 -21.48
C GLN A 32 -2.50 1.30 -20.44
N VAL A 33 -1.66 1.88 -19.56
CA VAL A 33 -2.07 2.84 -18.54
C VAL A 33 -1.37 4.16 -18.83
N SER A 34 -2.14 5.26 -18.84
CA SER A 34 -1.59 6.61 -19.03
C SER A 34 -2.51 7.64 -18.38
N GLN A 35 -1.95 8.82 -18.06
CA GLN A 35 -2.69 9.95 -17.49
C GLN A 35 -3.36 9.62 -16.14
N ALA A 36 -2.69 8.85 -15.29
CA ALA A 36 -3.17 8.59 -13.94
C ALA A 36 -2.89 9.78 -13.01
N ASP A 37 -3.92 10.27 -12.32
CA ASP A 37 -3.78 11.32 -11.29
C ASP A 37 -3.01 10.80 -10.06
N VAL A 38 -3.24 9.53 -9.71
CA VAL A 38 -2.60 8.87 -8.55
C VAL A 38 -2.13 7.48 -8.94
N ALA A 39 -0.87 7.16 -8.65
CA ALA A 39 -0.33 5.81 -8.76
C ALA A 39 -0.02 5.23 -7.38
N LEU A 40 -0.82 4.25 -6.93
CA LEU A 40 -0.56 3.49 -5.70
C LEU A 40 0.46 2.37 -5.97
N VAL A 41 1.66 2.50 -5.43
CA VAL A 41 2.74 1.52 -5.55
C VAL A 41 2.70 0.57 -4.34
N LEU A 42 2.30 -0.68 -4.59
CA LEU A 42 2.09 -1.72 -3.55
C LEU A 42 2.90 -3.00 -3.81
N THR A 43 3.95 -2.92 -4.61
CA THR A 43 4.78 -4.09 -4.96
C THR A 43 5.71 -4.51 -3.81
N LYS A 44 6.30 -5.70 -3.91
CA LYS A 44 7.39 -6.08 -2.99
C LYS A 44 8.62 -5.21 -3.25
N GLY A 45 9.39 -4.90 -2.19
CA GLY A 45 10.53 -3.97 -2.26
C GLY A 45 11.55 -4.26 -3.37
N CYS A 46 11.81 -5.54 -3.67
CA CYS A 46 12.72 -5.94 -4.76
C CYS A 46 12.28 -5.45 -6.15
N SER A 47 11.01 -5.10 -6.32
CA SER A 47 10.44 -4.63 -7.58
C SER A 47 10.21 -3.12 -7.62
N THR A 48 10.45 -2.39 -6.51
CA THR A 48 10.17 -0.94 -6.44
C THR A 48 10.91 -0.16 -7.52
N ALA A 49 12.22 -0.41 -7.71
CA ALA A 49 13.01 0.29 -8.72
C ALA A 49 12.56 0.02 -10.16
N PHE A 50 12.05 -1.18 -10.45
CA PHE A 50 11.50 -1.50 -11.77
C PHE A 50 10.20 -0.75 -12.03
N VAL A 51 9.31 -0.69 -11.03
CA VAL A 51 8.04 0.04 -11.13
C VAL A 51 8.27 1.55 -11.20
N ALA A 52 9.22 2.08 -10.42
CA ALA A 52 9.55 3.50 -10.38
C ALA A 52 9.85 4.06 -11.79
N LYS A 53 10.64 3.32 -12.59
CA LYS A 53 10.98 3.67 -13.98
C LYS A 53 9.80 3.76 -14.93
N GLN A 54 8.66 3.16 -14.57
CA GLN A 54 7.44 3.20 -15.38
C GLN A 54 6.55 4.39 -15.01
N LEU A 55 6.71 4.96 -13.80
CA LEU A 55 5.88 6.05 -13.28
C LEU A 55 5.81 7.28 -14.19
N PRO A 56 6.91 7.77 -14.79
CA PRO A 56 6.84 8.95 -15.66
C PRO A 56 5.95 8.77 -16.89
N ARG A 57 5.74 7.53 -17.34
CA ARG A 57 4.87 7.22 -18.49
C ARG A 57 3.40 7.11 -18.10
N VAL A 58 3.12 6.56 -16.91
CA VAL A 58 1.74 6.28 -16.48
C VAL A 58 1.08 7.48 -15.82
N LEU A 59 1.84 8.33 -15.13
CA LEU A 59 1.30 9.50 -14.43
C LEU A 59 0.91 10.61 -15.39
N ALA A 60 -0.18 11.31 -15.06
CA ALA A 60 -0.50 12.61 -15.64
C ALA A 60 0.62 13.63 -15.32
N PRO A 61 0.71 14.76 -16.04
CA PRO A 61 1.73 15.78 -15.77
C PRO A 61 1.75 16.28 -14.32
N ASP A 62 0.57 16.40 -13.70
CA ASP A 62 0.32 16.80 -12.32
C ASP A 62 0.03 15.63 -11.37
N GLY A 63 0.02 14.40 -11.90
CA GLY A 63 -0.21 13.20 -11.09
C GLY A 63 0.93 12.90 -10.11
N PHE A 64 0.68 12.11 -9.08
CA PHE A 64 1.67 11.77 -8.06
C PHE A 64 1.65 10.28 -7.70
N ALA A 65 2.77 9.80 -7.17
CA ALA A 65 2.91 8.43 -6.69
C ALA A 65 2.70 8.36 -5.18
N VAL A 66 2.10 7.27 -4.71
CA VAL A 66 1.89 6.98 -3.29
C VAL A 66 2.41 5.58 -3.03
N THR A 67 3.36 5.44 -2.10
CA THR A 67 3.81 4.12 -1.66
C THR A 67 3.22 3.79 -0.30
N LEU A 68 2.57 2.63 -0.17
CA LEU A 68 2.16 2.07 1.13
C LEU A 68 2.96 0.80 1.47
N GLN A 69 4.09 0.62 0.80
CA GLN A 69 4.94 -0.57 0.94
C GLN A 69 5.56 -0.59 2.34
N ASN A 70 5.71 -1.80 2.88
CA ASN A 70 6.50 -1.98 4.09
C ASN A 70 7.99 -1.70 3.79
N GLY A 71 8.70 -1.18 4.80
CA GLY A 71 10.13 -0.87 4.72
C GLY A 71 10.43 0.62 4.53
N VAL A 72 11.72 0.95 4.55
CA VAL A 72 12.27 2.32 4.38
C VAL A 72 12.87 2.42 2.96
N GLY A 73 12.92 3.61 2.37
CA GLY A 73 13.62 3.85 1.11
C GLY A 73 12.74 3.81 -0.14
N ASN A 74 11.47 3.39 -0.02
CA ASN A 74 10.59 3.24 -1.17
C ASN A 74 10.27 4.61 -1.79
N ALA A 75 9.89 5.62 -0.99
CA ALA A 75 9.58 6.94 -1.48
C ALA A 75 10.77 7.61 -2.18
N GLU A 76 11.99 7.40 -1.67
CA GLU A 76 13.22 7.90 -2.25
C GLU A 76 13.49 7.28 -3.63
N VAL A 77 13.25 5.97 -3.77
CA VAL A 77 13.36 5.27 -5.06
C VAL A 77 12.32 5.80 -6.06
N LEU A 78 11.09 6.08 -5.63
CA LEU A 78 10.09 6.68 -6.51
C LEU A 78 10.46 8.11 -6.88
N ALA A 79 10.90 8.91 -5.90
CA ALA A 79 11.25 10.32 -6.07
C ALA A 79 12.44 10.52 -7.02
N ALA A 80 13.35 9.55 -7.08
CA ALA A 80 14.45 9.57 -8.06
C ALA A 80 13.97 9.57 -9.52
N GLU A 81 12.78 9.03 -9.80
CA GLU A 81 12.22 8.93 -11.15
C GLU A 81 11.18 10.02 -11.46
N VAL A 82 10.38 10.44 -10.47
CA VAL A 82 9.28 11.41 -10.69
C VAL A 82 9.45 12.76 -10.00
N GLY A 83 10.47 12.92 -9.15
CA GLY A 83 10.71 14.11 -8.34
C GLY A 83 10.10 14.02 -6.93
N VAL A 84 10.76 14.66 -5.96
CA VAL A 84 10.36 14.62 -4.54
C VAL A 84 8.98 15.22 -4.30
N ASP A 85 8.62 16.28 -5.03
CA ASP A 85 7.33 16.97 -4.91
C ASP A 85 6.16 16.20 -5.54
N ARG A 86 6.39 14.97 -6.01
CA ARG A 86 5.39 14.09 -6.65
C ARG A 86 5.27 12.73 -5.98
N VAL A 87 5.78 12.57 -4.75
CA VAL A 87 5.72 11.32 -4.00
C VAL A 87 5.16 11.52 -2.59
N ILE A 88 4.22 10.66 -2.22
CA ILE A 88 3.69 10.53 -0.86
C ILE A 88 4.17 9.19 -0.29
N GLN A 89 4.77 9.23 0.91
CA GLN A 89 5.07 8.04 1.69
C GLN A 89 3.89 7.77 2.61
N GLY A 90 3.31 6.58 2.55
CA GLY A 90 2.31 6.15 3.49
C GLY A 90 2.70 4.88 4.25
N VAL A 91 2.03 4.69 5.38
CA VAL A 91 2.19 3.51 6.24
C VAL A 91 0.79 3.00 6.56
N THR A 92 0.49 1.77 6.14
CA THR A 92 -0.81 1.16 6.43
C THR A 92 -0.68 -0.09 7.30
N SER A 93 -1.62 -0.33 8.21
CA SER A 93 -1.73 -1.55 9.01
C SER A 93 -2.88 -2.46 8.57
N HIS A 94 -3.49 -2.20 7.41
CA HIS A 94 -4.54 -3.06 6.87
C HIS A 94 -4.02 -4.47 6.58
N GLY A 95 -4.75 -5.48 7.05
CA GLY A 95 -4.45 -6.89 6.81
C GLY A 95 -5.19 -7.41 5.59
N ALA A 96 -4.48 -7.84 4.55
CA ALA A 96 -5.08 -8.53 3.41
C ALA A 96 -4.13 -9.61 2.86
N ALA A 97 -4.70 -10.72 2.39
CA ALA A 97 -3.96 -11.82 1.80
C ALA A 97 -4.59 -12.25 0.47
N ILE A 98 -3.77 -12.57 -0.53
CA ILE A 98 -4.25 -13.21 -1.76
C ILE A 98 -4.44 -14.70 -1.46
N VAL A 99 -5.67 -15.18 -1.53
CA VAL A 99 -6.03 -16.58 -1.25
C VAL A 99 -6.32 -17.38 -2.53
N GLY A 100 -6.36 -16.70 -3.68
CA GLY A 100 -6.43 -17.33 -4.99
C GLY A 100 -6.44 -16.30 -6.12
N PRO A 101 -6.42 -16.75 -7.39
CA PRO A 101 -6.53 -15.87 -8.54
C PRO A 101 -7.79 -15.00 -8.47
N GLY A 102 -7.60 -13.68 -8.39
CA GLY A 102 -8.70 -12.73 -8.26
C GLY A 102 -9.41 -12.70 -6.90
N VAL A 103 -8.92 -13.42 -5.89
CA VAL A 103 -9.58 -13.51 -4.57
C VAL A 103 -8.63 -13.08 -3.47
N ILE A 104 -9.07 -12.11 -2.66
CA ILE A 104 -8.38 -11.71 -1.44
C ILE A 104 -9.22 -12.02 -0.20
N GLU A 105 -8.55 -12.26 0.91
CA GLU A 105 -9.11 -12.27 2.26
C GLU A 105 -8.68 -11.01 2.98
N TYR A 106 -9.65 -10.21 3.43
CA TYR A 106 -9.46 -9.00 4.20
C TYR A 106 -9.56 -9.35 5.69
N ALA A 107 -8.40 -9.34 6.35
CA ALA A 107 -8.23 -9.83 7.71
C ALA A 107 -8.71 -8.82 8.78
N GLY A 108 -8.81 -7.53 8.45
CA GLY A 108 -9.35 -6.54 9.37
C GLY A 108 -8.92 -5.10 9.09
N PRO A 109 -9.60 -4.14 9.74
CA PRO A 109 -9.29 -2.72 9.63
C PRO A 109 -7.91 -2.40 10.20
N GLY A 110 -7.28 -1.41 9.59
CA GLY A 110 -6.08 -0.78 10.12
C GLY A 110 -6.14 0.72 9.89
N ASP A 111 -5.08 1.41 10.29
CA ASP A 111 -4.88 2.83 10.03
C ASP A 111 -3.94 3.02 8.86
N THR A 112 -4.15 4.11 8.11
CA THR A 112 -3.22 4.55 7.07
C THR A 112 -2.74 5.97 7.36
N PHE A 113 -1.44 6.15 7.53
CA PHE A 113 -0.82 7.46 7.74
C PHE A 113 -0.11 7.88 6.46
N LEU A 114 -0.25 9.15 6.06
CA LEU A 114 0.39 9.70 4.87
C LEU A 114 1.31 10.86 5.26
N GLY A 115 2.56 10.83 4.82
CA GLY A 115 3.47 11.97 4.85
C GLY A 115 3.80 12.40 3.44
N CYS A 116 3.75 13.70 3.22
CA CYS A 116 3.94 14.29 1.90
C CYS A 116 4.74 15.60 2.02
N PRO A 117 5.42 16.01 0.93
CA PRO A 117 5.97 17.36 0.83
C PRO A 117 4.85 18.41 0.85
N PRO A 118 5.15 19.68 1.22
CA PRO A 118 4.16 20.76 1.24
C PRO A 118 3.38 20.94 -0.08
N ALA A 119 4.06 20.71 -1.21
CA ALA A 119 3.46 20.81 -2.55
C ALA A 119 2.28 19.84 -2.77
N LEU A 120 2.26 18.69 -2.08
CA LEU A 120 1.22 17.67 -2.20
C LEU A 120 0.22 17.69 -1.04
N LEU A 121 0.33 18.63 -0.10
CA LEU A 121 -0.55 18.67 1.07
C LEU A 121 -2.05 18.74 0.70
N PRO A 122 -2.50 19.52 -0.30
CA PRO A 122 -3.89 19.49 -0.74
C PRO A 122 -4.29 18.13 -1.32
N SER A 123 -3.42 17.52 -2.14
CA SER A 123 -3.67 16.21 -2.76
C SER A 123 -3.71 15.08 -1.73
N ALA A 124 -2.87 15.16 -0.69
CA ALA A 124 -2.85 14.19 0.41
C ALA A 124 -4.17 14.23 1.21
N HIS A 125 -4.71 15.41 1.49
CA HIS A 125 -6.02 15.54 2.13
C HIS A 125 -7.15 15.03 1.24
N GLY A 126 -7.13 15.34 -0.06
CA GLY A 126 -8.10 14.78 -1.01
C GLY A 126 -8.04 13.25 -1.07
N LEU A 127 -6.84 12.66 -0.95
CA LEU A 127 -6.67 11.21 -0.86
C LEU A 127 -7.22 10.63 0.46
N VAL A 128 -7.05 11.34 1.58
CA VAL A 128 -7.66 10.96 2.87
C VAL A 128 -9.19 10.96 2.77
N ASP A 129 -9.77 11.98 2.15
CA ASP A 129 -11.23 12.06 1.95
C ASP A 129 -11.72 10.90 1.06
N LEU A 130 -10.99 10.57 0.00
CA LEU A 130 -11.29 9.43 -0.87
C LEU A 130 -11.21 8.10 -0.12
N PHE A 131 -10.17 7.91 0.70
CA PHE A 131 -10.01 6.73 1.55
C PHE A 131 -11.13 6.61 2.58
N HIS A 132 -11.52 7.71 3.23
CA HIS A 132 -12.67 7.72 4.14
C HIS A 132 -13.98 7.38 3.44
N GLY A 133 -14.22 7.91 2.24
CA GLY A 133 -15.36 7.53 1.41
C GLY A 133 -15.40 6.04 1.08
N ALA A 134 -14.24 5.39 1.01
CA ALA A 134 -14.08 3.95 0.80
C ALA A 134 -14.03 3.12 2.11
N GLY A 135 -14.18 3.75 3.28
CA GLY A 135 -14.12 3.08 4.59
C GLY A 135 -12.70 2.74 5.08
N ILE A 136 -11.67 3.33 4.46
CA ILE A 136 -10.27 3.21 4.87
C ILE A 136 -9.94 4.39 5.78
N HIS A 137 -9.72 4.13 7.07
CA HIS A 137 -9.33 5.17 8.01
C HIS A 137 -7.91 5.67 7.70
N SER A 138 -7.77 6.99 7.52
CA SER A 138 -6.49 7.57 7.14
C SER A 138 -6.30 9.00 7.61
N GLN A 139 -5.05 9.42 7.76
CA GLN A 139 -4.72 10.80 8.12
C GLN A 139 -3.36 11.24 7.55
N VAL A 140 -3.23 12.53 7.28
CA VAL A 140 -1.95 13.17 6.96
C VAL A 140 -1.18 13.42 8.26
N VAL A 141 0.13 13.19 8.26
CA VAL A 141 1.02 13.42 9.40
C VAL A 141 2.25 14.22 8.97
N ASP A 142 2.69 15.12 9.83
CA ASP A 142 3.87 15.96 9.56
C ASP A 142 5.19 15.19 9.61
N ASN A 143 5.23 14.09 10.38
CA ASN A 143 6.44 13.30 10.61
C ASN A 143 6.19 11.81 10.32
N ILE A 144 6.04 11.48 9.04
CA ILE A 144 5.93 10.10 8.60
C ILE A 144 7.16 9.25 8.92
N PRO A 145 8.42 9.76 8.93
CA PRO A 145 9.56 8.97 9.39
C PRO A 145 9.36 8.42 10.79
N SER A 146 8.86 9.20 11.75
CA SER A 146 8.61 8.71 13.11
C SER A 146 7.55 7.61 13.17
N VAL A 147 6.48 7.71 12.37
CA VAL A 147 5.46 6.64 12.25
C VAL A 147 6.06 5.37 11.65
N LEU A 148 6.87 5.53 10.59
CA LEU A 148 7.51 4.42 9.88
C LEU A 148 8.54 3.71 10.76
N TRP A 149 9.37 4.46 11.49
CA TRP A 149 10.33 3.92 12.45
C TRP A 149 9.64 3.24 13.64
N GLY A 150 8.54 3.80 14.16
CA GLY A 150 7.75 3.15 15.19
C GLY A 150 7.23 1.78 14.74
N LYS A 151 6.65 1.70 13.54
CA LYS A 151 6.19 0.42 12.95
C LYS A 151 7.36 -0.54 12.68
N LEU A 152 8.51 -0.03 12.25
CA LEU A 152 9.69 -0.83 11.99
C LEU A 152 10.27 -1.43 13.27
N VAL A 153 10.31 -0.67 14.37
CA VAL A 153 10.72 -1.18 15.69
C VAL A 153 9.80 -2.33 16.13
N VAL A 154 8.48 -2.14 16.04
CA VAL A 154 7.52 -3.21 16.35
C VAL A 154 7.76 -4.45 15.48
N SER A 155 7.93 -4.25 14.16
CA SER A 155 8.19 -5.35 13.22
C SER A 155 9.55 -6.03 13.46
N ALA A 156 10.57 -5.27 13.85
CA ALA A 156 11.92 -5.76 14.13
C ALA A 156 12.02 -6.46 15.49
N CYS A 157 11.11 -6.21 16.43
CA CYS A 157 10.99 -6.99 17.65
C CYS A 157 10.16 -8.25 17.42
N ILE A 158 8.97 -8.12 16.81
CA ILE A 158 8.02 -9.23 16.64
C ILE A 158 8.55 -10.28 15.66
N ASN A 159 9.06 -9.87 14.49
CA ASN A 159 9.40 -10.83 13.43
C ASN A 159 10.58 -11.77 13.79
N PRO A 160 11.64 -11.32 14.49
CA PRO A 160 12.67 -12.24 14.99
C PRO A 160 12.17 -13.13 16.10
N LEU A 161 11.30 -12.63 17.01
CA LEU A 161 10.72 -13.42 18.08
C LEU A 161 9.79 -14.52 17.53
N THR A 162 8.94 -14.22 16.55
CA THR A 162 8.11 -15.23 15.89
C THR A 162 8.91 -16.18 15.01
N ALA A 163 9.98 -15.72 14.35
CA ALA A 163 10.88 -16.60 13.61
C ALA A 163 11.67 -17.55 14.52
N LEU A 164 12.11 -17.07 15.69
CA LEU A 164 12.85 -17.86 16.67
C LEU A 164 11.95 -18.85 17.42
N LEU A 165 10.73 -18.43 17.78
CA LEU A 165 9.78 -19.24 18.54
C LEU A 165 8.88 -20.10 17.64
N GLN A 166 8.90 -19.88 16.31
CA GLN A 166 8.00 -20.50 15.32
C GLN A 166 6.51 -20.36 15.67
N VAL A 167 6.14 -19.27 16.33
CA VAL A 167 4.74 -19.01 16.71
C VAL A 167 4.15 -17.88 15.87
N PRO A 168 2.85 -17.91 15.54
CA PRO A 168 2.18 -16.81 14.88
C PRO A 168 2.19 -15.55 15.77
N ASN A 169 2.15 -14.35 15.17
CA ASN A 169 2.27 -13.07 15.89
C ASN A 169 1.30 -12.92 17.08
N GLY A 170 0.10 -13.52 17.03
CA GLY A 170 -0.89 -13.48 18.11
C GLY A 170 -0.51 -14.29 19.35
N ALA A 171 0.28 -15.36 19.18
CA ALA A 171 0.68 -16.23 20.29
C ALA A 171 1.73 -15.59 21.22
N LEU A 172 2.37 -14.49 20.80
CA LEU A 172 3.28 -13.72 21.66
C LEU A 172 2.55 -12.98 22.79
N LEU A 173 1.24 -12.76 22.67
CA LEU A 173 0.40 -12.15 23.70
C LEU A 173 -0.13 -13.16 24.72
N GLU A 174 0.03 -14.46 24.45
CA GLU A 174 -0.47 -15.56 25.29
C GLU A 174 0.61 -16.15 26.21
N CYS A 175 1.79 -15.52 26.29
CA CYS A 175 2.79 -15.86 27.30
C CYS A 175 2.34 -15.33 28.67
N ASP A 176 1.43 -16.07 29.30
CA ASP A 176 1.23 -16.02 30.74
C ASP A 176 2.55 -16.40 31.43
N HIS A 177 3.01 -15.54 32.34
CA HIS A 177 3.99 -15.91 33.35
C HIS A 177 3.35 -16.78 34.44
#